data_AF-A0A842R5M2-F1
#
_entry.id   AF-A0A842R5M2-F1
#
_cell.length_a   1.000
_cell.length_b   1.000
_cell.length_c   1.000
_cell.angle_alpha   90.00
_cell.angle_beta   90.00
_cell.angle_gamma   90.00
#
_symmetry.space_group_name_H-M   'P 1'
#
loop_
_entity.id
_entity.type
_entity.pdbx_description
1 polymer ?
#
loop_
_entity_poly.entity_id
_entity_poly.type
_entity_poly.pdbx_seq_one_letter_code
_entity_poly.pdbx_strand_id
1 'polypeptide(L)'
;MGWFDFLKRKKKKDERENPPSAEPRASQVSTDDVELQENAPQPIGRMEGESADVEAGGNVQSDQQQVSEEQGEALRNEYENLIFLDAIYANQLLLAHEEKSSKKFLAKLEEYMENNEDIRQKWSDSGLDAVKSLNELFSNANNFATEKGMSRSPKRTMNYLTLGITGGVLGLVIVLSLIPSLAQVASYLMYVAICVVCLVPNVIKRYMSGKLSQFQEENLGEFNQENMGLLEEIHDMAQDILDNLKQGIEEAGLDISGFKFQLQNSDYKDIVVLNSVKQPGRVGFVYVVKFKGEGEEGGPDSDVDFDIEEHVVSAPSDVDDDIDDLADMDEDDMDPTENTPDDDNQD
;
A
#
# COMPACT_ATOMS: atom_id res chain seq x y z
N MET A 1 -0.29 29.57 34.95
CA MET A 1 -1.41 29.11 34.10
C MET A 1 -0.86 28.03 33.18
N GLY A 2 -1.28 26.79 33.36
CA GLY A 2 -0.68 25.61 32.75
C GLY A 2 -1.26 25.28 31.38
N TRP A 3 -0.45 24.67 30.54
CA TRP A 3 -0.76 24.22 29.17
C TRP A 3 -2.06 23.40 29.04
N PHE A 4 -2.49 22.76 30.13
CA PHE A 4 -3.78 22.04 30.21
C PHE A 4 -5.03 22.94 30.09
N ASP A 5 -4.96 24.23 30.40
CA ASP A 5 -6.09 25.16 30.23
C ASP A 5 -6.32 25.56 28.76
N PHE A 6 -5.33 25.34 27.89
CA PHE A 6 -5.44 25.66 26.46
C PHE A 6 -6.29 24.64 25.69
N LEU A 7 -6.29 23.37 26.10
CA LEU A 7 -7.05 22.30 25.43
C LEU A 7 -8.54 22.28 25.81
N LYS A 8 -8.92 22.77 27.00
CA LYS A 8 -10.34 22.84 27.40
C LYS A 8 -11.11 23.98 26.73
N ARG A 9 -10.45 25.01 26.20
CA ARG A 9 -11.12 26.14 25.52
C ARG A 9 -11.51 25.87 24.07
N LYS A 10 -10.94 24.87 23.40
CA LYS A 10 -11.33 24.53 22.02
C LYS A 10 -12.64 23.75 21.91
N LYS A 11 -13.14 23.14 22.99
CA LYS A 11 -14.33 22.26 22.92
C LYS A 11 -15.67 22.96 23.18
N LYS A 12 -15.70 24.30 23.24
CA LYS A 12 -16.90 25.06 23.67
C LYS A 12 -17.29 26.23 22.77
N LYS A 13 -16.83 26.27 21.51
CA LYS A 13 -17.07 27.42 20.62
C LYS A 13 -17.66 27.07 19.24
N ASP A 14 -18.41 25.97 19.15
CA ASP A 14 -19.17 25.60 17.94
C ASP A 14 -20.69 25.57 18.22
N GLU A 15 -21.18 26.60 18.91
CA GLU A 15 -22.62 26.88 18.96
C GLU A 15 -22.83 28.39 18.73
N ARG A 16 -23.37 28.68 17.53
CA ARG A 16 -24.10 29.88 17.06
C ARG A 16 -23.47 30.74 15.96
N GLU A 17 -24.34 30.93 14.97
CA GLU A 17 -24.53 32.07 14.06
C GLU A 17 -23.69 32.13 12.77
N ASN A 18 -24.38 31.82 11.65
CA ASN A 18 -24.04 32.25 10.28
C ASN A 18 -24.02 33.79 10.19
N PRO A 19 -23.01 34.35 9.52
CA PRO A 19 -23.29 35.32 8.45
C PRO A 19 -22.39 35.13 7.19
N PRO A 20 -22.65 35.85 6.09
CA PRO A 20 -22.39 35.37 4.74
C PRO A 20 -21.03 35.79 4.14
N SER A 21 -20.63 35.01 3.13
CA SER A 21 -19.88 35.41 1.93
C SER A 21 -18.64 36.31 2.13
N ALA A 22 -17.46 35.69 2.10
CA ALA A 22 -16.22 36.36 1.70
C ALA A 22 -15.31 35.38 0.92
N GLU A 23 -14.68 35.93 -0.11
CA GLU A 23 -13.83 35.30 -1.14
C GLU A 23 -12.70 34.40 -0.58
N PRO A 24 -12.24 33.38 -1.33
CA PRO A 24 -11.16 32.52 -0.90
C PRO A 24 -9.80 33.23 -1.03
N ARG A 25 -9.18 33.50 0.12
CA ARG A 25 -7.74 33.78 0.22
C ARG A 25 -6.96 32.49 0.02
N ALA A 26 -5.96 32.55 -0.87
CA ALA A 26 -4.96 31.52 -1.08
C ALA A 26 -4.30 31.12 0.26
N SER A 27 -4.52 29.87 0.66
CA SER A 27 -3.80 29.25 1.77
C SER A 27 -2.44 28.79 1.28
N GLN A 28 -1.40 29.29 1.94
CA GLN A 28 -0.04 28.81 1.82
C GLN A 28 0.01 27.34 2.25
N VAL A 29 0.42 26.49 1.31
CA VAL A 29 0.68 25.07 1.50
C VAL A 29 1.92 24.92 2.39
N SER A 30 1.77 24.22 3.52
CA SER A 30 2.87 23.86 4.42
C SER A 30 3.74 22.76 3.80
N THR A 31 5.05 22.92 3.88
CA THR A 31 6.08 22.09 3.27
C THR A 31 6.38 20.77 3.99
N ASP A 32 5.37 20.03 4.45
CA ASP A 32 5.55 18.72 5.12
C ASP A 32 5.42 17.51 4.13
N ASP A 33 5.50 17.75 2.82
CA ASP A 33 5.22 16.75 1.76
C ASP A 33 6.46 16.01 1.19
N VAL A 34 7.59 15.96 1.90
CA VAL A 34 8.84 15.38 1.32
C VAL A 34 8.98 13.85 1.51
N GLU A 35 8.17 13.18 2.32
CA GLU A 35 8.38 11.76 2.68
C GLU A 35 7.28 10.77 2.25
N LEU A 36 6.36 11.19 1.36
CA LEU A 36 5.27 10.32 0.88
C LEU A 36 5.63 9.48 -0.36
N GLN A 37 6.84 9.59 -0.89
CA GLN A 37 7.25 8.92 -2.14
C GLN A 37 7.84 7.50 -1.95
N GLU A 38 8.06 7.03 -0.72
CA GLU A 38 8.84 5.79 -0.49
C GLU A 38 7.98 4.50 -0.42
N ASN A 39 6.65 4.59 -0.33
CA ASN A 39 5.79 3.39 -0.20
C ASN A 39 4.54 3.35 -1.10
N ALA A 40 4.23 4.42 -1.84
CA ALA A 40 3.44 4.23 -3.06
C ALA A 40 4.27 3.30 -3.97
N PRO A 41 3.68 2.43 -4.80
CA PRO A 41 4.44 1.85 -5.91
C PRO A 41 5.06 3.02 -6.66
N GLN A 42 6.36 3.25 -6.49
CA GLN A 42 7.07 4.10 -7.42
C GLN A 42 6.84 3.44 -8.77
N PRO A 43 6.51 4.18 -9.84
CA PRO A 43 6.47 3.61 -11.17
C PRO A 43 7.88 3.06 -11.46
N ILE A 44 8.10 1.79 -11.15
CA ILE A 44 9.27 1.01 -11.55
C ILE A 44 9.01 0.69 -13.01
N GLY A 45 9.22 1.70 -13.84
CA GLY A 45 8.78 1.68 -15.22
C GLY A 45 9.03 3.05 -15.81
N ARG A 46 10.29 3.38 -16.00
CA ARG A 46 10.62 4.27 -17.11
C ARG A 46 10.13 3.52 -18.34
N MET A 47 9.31 4.14 -19.20
CA MET A 47 9.15 3.65 -20.57
C MET A 47 10.55 3.70 -21.20
N GLU A 48 11.30 2.61 -21.06
CA GLU A 48 12.55 2.42 -21.76
C GLU A 48 12.14 1.95 -23.14
N GLY A 49 11.98 2.91 -24.06
CA GLY A 49 12.10 2.62 -25.47
C GLY A 49 13.51 2.10 -25.69
N GLU A 50 13.67 0.77 -25.60
CA GLU A 50 14.91 0.07 -25.86
C GLU A 50 15.24 0.34 -27.33
N SER A 51 16.10 1.34 -27.56
CA SER A 51 16.66 1.59 -28.88
C SER A 51 17.57 0.41 -29.16
N ALA A 52 17.10 -0.54 -29.96
CA ALA A 52 17.88 -1.69 -30.36
C ALA A 52 19.19 -1.20 -31.00
N ASP A 53 20.31 -1.43 -30.32
CA ASP A 53 21.66 -1.21 -30.84
C ASP A 53 21.90 -2.19 -32.00
N VAL A 54 21.48 -1.80 -33.20
CA VAL A 54 21.81 -2.48 -34.45
C VAL A 54 23.19 -2.01 -34.90
N GLU A 55 24.23 -2.66 -34.38
CA GLU A 55 25.57 -2.59 -34.97
C GLU A 55 25.60 -3.38 -36.28
N ALA A 56 25.32 -2.73 -37.42
CA ALA A 56 26.00 -2.96 -38.70
C ALA A 56 25.44 -2.09 -39.84
N GLY A 57 26.12 -0.97 -40.11
CA GLY A 57 26.46 -0.57 -41.49
C GLY A 57 25.31 -0.28 -42.46
N GLY A 58 24.42 0.64 -42.12
CA GLY A 58 23.50 1.27 -43.06
C GLY A 58 23.08 2.62 -42.53
N ASN A 59 23.44 3.71 -43.23
CA ASN A 59 23.05 5.08 -42.90
C ASN A 59 21.56 5.27 -43.22
N VAL A 60 20.68 4.57 -42.48
CA VAL A 60 19.26 4.87 -42.42
C VAL A 60 19.14 5.94 -41.35
N GLN A 61 18.93 7.17 -41.79
CA GLN A 61 18.39 8.23 -40.95
C GLN A 61 17.09 7.68 -40.38
N SER A 62 17.15 7.11 -39.18
CA SER A 62 15.96 6.86 -38.39
C SER A 62 15.38 8.23 -38.12
N ASP A 63 14.36 8.59 -38.89
CA ASP A 63 13.45 9.68 -38.57
C ASP A 63 12.89 9.37 -37.18
N GLN A 64 13.59 9.85 -36.14
CA GLN A 64 13.08 9.86 -34.78
C GLN A 64 11.88 10.78 -34.80
N GLN A 65 10.72 10.16 -35.00
CA GLN A 65 9.43 10.81 -34.95
C GLN A 65 9.31 11.46 -33.57
N GLN A 66 9.51 12.78 -33.52
CA GLN A 66 9.41 13.54 -32.29
C GLN A 66 7.94 13.53 -31.87
N VAL A 67 7.61 12.67 -30.91
CA VAL A 67 6.33 12.70 -30.21
C VAL A 67 6.18 14.10 -29.62
N SER A 68 5.03 14.74 -29.83
CA SER A 68 4.74 16.02 -29.21
C SER A 68 4.86 15.89 -27.69
N GLU A 69 5.47 16.87 -27.02
CA GLU A 69 5.61 16.87 -25.55
C GLU A 69 4.25 16.67 -24.86
N GLU A 70 3.19 17.26 -25.44
CA GLU A 70 1.81 17.12 -24.99
C GLU A 70 1.27 15.69 -25.11
N GLN A 71 1.57 14.99 -26.21
CA GLN A 71 1.18 13.58 -26.39
C GLN A 71 1.94 12.67 -25.43
N GLY A 72 3.23 12.95 -25.21
CA GLY A 72 4.04 12.22 -24.23
C GLY A 72 3.52 12.36 -22.80
N GLU A 73 3.04 13.54 -22.42
CA GLU A 73 2.43 13.79 -21.11
C GLU A 73 1.08 13.08 -20.97
N ALA A 74 0.24 13.08 -22.01
CA ALA A 74 -1.03 12.37 -22.01
C ALA A 74 -0.85 10.85 -21.81
N LEU A 75 0.03 10.22 -22.60
CA LEU A 75 0.35 8.78 -22.49
C LEU A 75 0.92 8.42 -21.12
N ARG A 76 1.73 9.31 -20.55
CA ARG A 76 2.28 9.12 -19.20
C ARG A 76 1.17 9.15 -18.15
N ASN A 77 0.23 10.08 -18.25
CA ASN A 77 -0.88 10.19 -17.31
C ASN A 77 -1.80 8.95 -17.39
N GLU A 78 -2.09 8.46 -18.59
CA GLU A 78 -2.83 7.20 -18.81
C GLU A 78 -2.11 6.02 -18.17
N TYR A 79 -0.81 5.87 -18.44
CA TYR A 79 0.00 4.81 -17.85
C TYR A 79 0.03 4.87 -16.32
N GLU A 80 0.19 6.07 -15.73
CA GLU A 80 0.18 6.22 -14.28
C GLU A 80 -1.18 5.84 -13.66
N ASN A 81 -2.30 6.12 -14.36
CA ASN A 81 -3.63 5.71 -13.90
C ASN A 81 -3.84 4.19 -14.04
N LEU A 82 -3.38 3.60 -15.14
CA LEU A 82 -3.39 2.14 -15.35
C LEU A 82 -2.66 1.40 -14.23
N ILE A 83 -1.42 1.79 -13.94
CA ILE A 83 -0.60 1.17 -12.88
C ILE A 83 -1.29 1.25 -11.52
N PHE A 84 -2.00 2.34 -11.26
CA PHE A 84 -2.71 2.48 -10.00
C PHE A 84 -3.95 1.58 -9.94
N LEU A 85 -4.78 1.55 -10.99
CA LEU A 85 -5.95 0.67 -11.03
C LEU A 85 -5.55 -0.80 -10.94
N ASP A 86 -4.52 -1.21 -11.68
CA ASP A 86 -3.92 -2.54 -11.61
C ASP A 86 -3.43 -2.86 -10.19
N ALA A 87 -2.78 -1.91 -9.52
CA ALA A 87 -2.39 -2.08 -8.12
C ALA A 87 -3.58 -2.21 -7.16
N ILE A 88 -4.70 -1.54 -7.41
CA ILE A 88 -5.93 -1.71 -6.61
C ILE A 88 -6.51 -3.10 -6.82
N TYR A 89 -6.60 -3.53 -8.07
CA TYR A 89 -7.15 -4.84 -8.41
C TYR A 89 -6.27 -5.97 -7.86
N ALA A 90 -4.95 -5.81 -7.81
CA ALA A 90 -4.07 -6.81 -7.22
C ALA A 90 -4.03 -6.76 -5.68
N ASN A 91 -4.20 -5.58 -5.06
CA ASN A 91 -3.94 -5.34 -3.64
C ASN A 91 -5.03 -4.50 -2.95
N GLN A 92 -6.29 -4.94 -3.04
CA GLN A 92 -7.47 -4.21 -2.53
C GLN A 92 -7.35 -3.84 -1.05
N LEU A 93 -6.98 -4.82 -0.22
CA LEU A 93 -6.91 -4.69 1.23
C LEU A 93 -5.74 -3.79 1.69
N LEU A 94 -4.68 -3.68 0.88
CA LEU A 94 -3.53 -2.85 1.20
C LEU A 94 -3.88 -1.36 1.11
N LEU A 95 -4.53 -0.98 0.01
CA LEU A 95 -4.80 0.42 -0.32
C LEU A 95 -5.96 1.01 0.48
N ALA A 96 -6.88 0.17 0.96
CA ALA A 96 -7.99 0.59 1.82
C ALA A 96 -7.56 1.29 3.11
N HIS A 97 -6.38 0.94 3.62
CA HIS A 97 -5.83 1.54 4.83
C HIS A 97 -5.04 2.83 4.58
N GLU A 98 -4.84 3.21 3.32
CA GLU A 98 -4.13 4.43 2.93
C GLU A 98 -5.07 5.56 2.53
N GLU A 99 -5.98 5.98 3.44
CA GLU A 99 -7.01 7.00 3.18
C GLU A 99 -6.52 8.25 2.42
N LYS A 100 -5.30 8.74 2.74
CA LYS A 100 -4.69 9.87 2.04
C LYS A 100 -4.30 9.53 0.60
N SER A 101 -3.71 8.35 0.37
CA SER A 101 -3.32 7.88 -0.96
C SER A 101 -4.57 7.61 -1.80
N SER A 102 -5.58 6.94 -1.25
CA SER A 102 -6.86 6.68 -1.90
C SER A 102 -7.56 7.96 -2.32
N LYS A 103 -7.63 8.97 -1.45
CA LYS A 103 -8.24 10.27 -1.78
C LYS A 103 -7.49 11.03 -2.87
N LYS A 104 -6.15 11.04 -2.82
CA LYS A 104 -5.33 11.67 -3.87
C LYS A 104 -5.54 10.98 -5.21
N PHE A 105 -5.65 9.66 -5.21
CA PHE A 105 -5.91 8.89 -6.42
C PHE A 105 -7.31 9.14 -6.97
N LEU A 106 -8.35 9.07 -6.14
CA LEU A 106 -9.72 9.34 -6.58
C LEU A 106 -9.82 10.72 -7.24
N ALA A 107 -9.16 11.74 -6.67
CA ALA A 107 -9.12 13.07 -7.27
C ALA A 107 -8.39 13.08 -8.62
N LYS A 108 -7.26 12.37 -8.75
CA LYS A 108 -6.52 12.27 -10.02
C LYS A 108 -7.31 11.50 -11.09
N LEU A 109 -8.02 10.45 -10.69
CA LEU A 109 -8.86 9.66 -11.58
C LEU A 109 -10.08 10.47 -12.03
N GLU A 110 -10.69 11.22 -11.11
CA GLU A 110 -11.78 12.14 -11.41
C GLU A 110 -11.33 13.21 -12.43
N GLU A 111 -10.17 13.84 -12.20
CA GLU A 111 -9.55 14.78 -13.15
C GLU A 111 -9.28 14.12 -14.51
N TYR A 112 -8.77 12.90 -14.53
CA TYR A 112 -8.55 12.14 -15.76
C TYR A 112 -9.86 11.87 -16.52
N MET A 113 -10.92 11.48 -15.81
CA MET A 113 -12.24 11.22 -16.40
C MET A 113 -12.90 12.53 -16.90
N GLU A 114 -12.64 13.65 -16.24
CA GLU A 114 -13.10 14.96 -16.72
C GLU A 114 -12.39 15.39 -18.01
N ASN A 115 -11.11 15.07 -18.15
CA ASN A 115 -10.32 15.41 -19.34
C ASN A 115 -10.55 14.46 -20.53
N ASN A 116 -11.08 13.25 -20.28
CA ASN A 116 -11.33 12.24 -21.31
C ASN A 116 -12.84 11.98 -21.46
N GLU A 117 -13.52 12.85 -22.22
CA GLU A 117 -14.97 12.78 -22.43
C GLU A 117 -15.43 11.42 -22.98
N ASP A 118 -14.65 10.80 -23.88
CA ASP A 118 -15.00 9.52 -24.50
C ASP A 118 -15.08 8.38 -23.46
N ILE A 119 -14.10 8.30 -22.54
CA ILE A 119 -14.09 7.31 -21.46
C ILE A 119 -15.25 7.56 -20.52
N ARG A 120 -15.41 8.81 -20.09
CA ARG A 120 -16.51 9.21 -19.20
C ARG A 120 -17.87 8.88 -19.79
N GLN A 121 -18.06 9.12 -21.09
CA GLN A 121 -19.31 8.83 -21.77
C GLN A 121 -19.53 7.32 -21.89
N LYS A 122 -18.52 6.54 -22.32
CA LYS A 122 -18.59 5.08 -22.39
C LYS A 122 -19.03 4.47 -21.06
N TRP A 123 -18.51 5.00 -19.96
CA TRP A 123 -18.81 4.56 -18.60
C TRP A 123 -20.21 5.00 -18.14
N SER A 124 -20.55 6.27 -18.36
CA SER A 124 -21.88 6.80 -18.06
C SER A 124 -22.99 6.07 -18.82
N ASP A 125 -22.75 5.71 -20.08
CA ASP A 125 -23.70 4.98 -20.93
C ASP A 125 -23.89 3.53 -20.46
N SER A 126 -22.83 2.93 -19.90
CA SER A 126 -22.88 1.61 -19.27
C SER A 126 -23.52 1.62 -17.88
N GLY A 127 -23.83 2.81 -17.34
CA GLY A 127 -24.34 3.00 -15.98
C GLY A 127 -23.31 2.73 -14.89
N LEU A 128 -22.03 2.65 -15.26
CA LEU A 128 -20.91 2.40 -14.36
C LEU A 128 -20.28 3.73 -13.95
N ASP A 129 -19.92 3.85 -12.68
CA ASP A 129 -19.24 5.03 -12.13
C ASP A 129 -17.98 4.55 -11.40
N ALA A 130 -16.85 4.54 -12.13
CA ALA A 130 -15.61 3.98 -11.62
C ALA A 130 -15.15 4.62 -10.31
N VAL A 131 -15.30 5.95 -10.20
CA VAL A 131 -14.92 6.71 -9.01
C VAL A 131 -15.77 6.27 -7.81
N LYS A 132 -17.07 6.07 -8.04
CA LYS A 132 -17.97 5.53 -7.03
C LYS A 132 -17.61 4.09 -6.66
N SER A 133 -17.37 3.21 -7.63
CA SER A 133 -17.04 1.80 -7.40
C SER A 133 -15.73 1.64 -6.62
N LEU A 134 -14.73 2.46 -6.93
CA LEU A 134 -13.48 2.54 -6.17
C LEU A 134 -13.68 3.04 -4.75
N ASN A 135 -14.48 4.09 -4.57
CA ASN A 135 -14.78 4.62 -3.24
C ASN A 135 -15.56 3.60 -2.40
N GLU A 136 -16.50 2.87 -3.01
CA GLU A 136 -17.22 1.77 -2.38
C GLU A 136 -16.29 0.61 -2.03
N LEU A 137 -15.39 0.21 -2.93
CA LEU A 137 -14.38 -0.82 -2.67
C LEU A 137 -13.48 -0.43 -1.48
N PHE A 138 -13.00 0.82 -1.42
CA PHE A 138 -12.18 1.30 -0.31
C PHE A 138 -12.96 1.32 1.02
N SER A 139 -14.23 1.71 0.98
CA SER A 139 -15.11 1.66 2.15
C SER A 139 -15.31 0.23 2.62
N ASN A 140 -15.63 -0.69 1.71
CA ASN A 140 -15.83 -2.12 2.01
C ASN A 140 -14.56 -2.74 2.58
N ALA A 141 -13.41 -2.48 1.97
CA ALA A 141 -12.13 -2.99 2.45
C ALA A 141 -11.75 -2.45 3.84
N ASN A 142 -12.05 -1.18 4.14
CA ASN A 142 -11.80 -0.61 5.47
C ASN A 142 -12.76 -1.16 6.54
N ASN A 143 -14.04 -1.37 6.19
CA ASN A 143 -15.01 -2.00 7.07
C ASN A 143 -14.64 -3.45 7.34
N PHE A 144 -14.34 -4.21 6.29
CA PHE A 144 -13.91 -5.60 6.36
C PHE A 144 -12.64 -5.76 7.21
N ALA A 145 -11.63 -4.92 7.01
CA ALA A 145 -10.43 -4.94 7.84
C ALA A 145 -10.73 -4.62 9.31
N THR A 146 -11.64 -3.69 9.58
CA THR A 146 -12.06 -3.36 10.95
C THR A 146 -12.79 -4.53 11.61
N GLU A 147 -13.66 -5.23 10.88
CA GLU A 147 -14.39 -6.41 11.34
C GLU A 147 -13.46 -7.59 11.66
N LYS A 148 -12.42 -7.79 10.84
CA LYS A 148 -11.37 -8.80 11.08
C LYS A 148 -10.32 -8.36 12.11
N GLY A 149 -10.52 -7.23 12.80
CA GLY A 149 -9.69 -6.79 13.93
C GLY A 149 -8.55 -5.83 13.59
N MET A 150 -8.41 -5.41 12.33
CA MET A 150 -7.51 -4.32 11.91
C MET A 150 -8.20 -2.95 11.96
N SER A 151 -8.40 -2.46 13.18
CA SER A 151 -9.03 -1.16 13.45
C SER A 151 -8.22 0.08 13.01
N ARG A 152 -6.95 -0.07 12.65
CA ARG A 152 -6.06 1.04 12.27
C ARG A 152 -5.12 0.62 11.16
N SER A 153 -4.83 1.58 10.26
CA SER A 153 -3.84 1.34 9.21
C SER A 153 -2.48 0.95 9.79
N PRO A 154 -1.80 -0.06 9.21
CA PRO A 154 -0.49 -0.51 9.67
C PRO A 154 0.53 0.63 9.77
N LYS A 155 0.52 1.55 8.79
CA LYS A 155 1.38 2.74 8.76
C LYS A 155 1.12 3.69 9.93
N ARG A 156 -0.14 3.93 10.28
CA ARG A 156 -0.50 4.79 11.41
C ARG A 156 -0.11 4.15 12.73
N THR A 157 -0.32 2.85 12.87
CA THR A 157 0.11 2.06 14.04
C THR A 157 1.63 2.08 14.19
N MET A 158 2.37 1.86 13.10
CA MET A 158 3.83 1.96 13.06
C MET A 158 4.30 3.35 13.50
N ASN A 159 3.73 4.43 12.95
CA ASN A 159 4.14 5.78 13.31
C ASN A 159 3.89 6.10 14.80
N TYR A 160 2.75 5.69 15.35
CA TYR A 160 2.49 5.87 16.79
C TYR A 160 3.45 5.08 17.66
N LEU A 161 3.76 3.83 17.28
CA LEU A 161 4.68 2.99 18.03
C LEU A 161 6.11 3.55 17.99
N THR A 162 6.59 3.91 16.79
CA THR A 162 7.90 4.54 16.59
C THR A 162 8.01 5.86 17.35
N LEU A 163 6.99 6.71 17.29
CA LEU A 163 6.97 7.99 18.02
C LEU A 163 6.94 7.78 19.54
N GLY A 164 6.18 6.79 20.02
CA GLY A 164 6.13 6.44 21.45
C GLY A 164 7.48 5.96 21.98
N ILE A 165 8.15 5.08 21.23
CA ILE A 165 9.47 4.55 21.62
C ILE A 165 10.54 5.63 21.54
N THR A 166 10.57 6.40 20.45
CA THR A 166 11.53 7.51 20.28
C THR A 166 11.34 8.56 21.37
N GLY A 167 10.09 8.90 21.68
CA GLY A 167 9.75 9.81 22.78
C GLY A 167 10.18 9.26 24.15
N GLY A 168 9.97 7.97 24.39
CA GLY A 168 10.40 7.29 25.62
C GLY A 168 11.92 7.31 25.80
N VAL A 169 12.67 6.97 24.74
CA VAL A 169 14.15 7.01 24.76
C VAL A 169 14.66 8.43 24.96
N LEU A 170 14.09 9.42 24.26
CA LEU A 170 14.48 10.83 24.42
C LEU A 170 14.19 11.33 25.84
N GLY A 171 13.04 10.97 26.41
CA GLY A 171 12.70 11.29 27.80
C GLY A 171 13.70 10.69 28.79
N LEU A 172 14.09 9.43 28.60
CA LEU A 172 15.11 8.77 29.41
C LEU A 172 16.46 9.50 29.33
N VAL A 173 16.90 9.87 28.12
CA VAL A 173 18.15 10.62 27.91
C VAL A 173 18.12 11.97 28.64
N ILE A 174 17.00 12.69 28.58
CA ILE A 174 16.84 13.97 29.29
C ILE A 174 16.93 13.78 30.80
N VAL A 175 16.23 12.79 31.37
CA VAL A 175 16.26 12.50 32.81
C VAL A 175 17.66 12.14 33.28
N LEU A 176 18.37 11.28 32.53
CA LEU A 176 19.75 10.90 32.84
C LEU A 176 20.71 12.08 32.75
N SER A 177 20.48 13.01 31.82
CA SER A 177 21.32 14.20 31.64
C SER A 177 21.17 15.23 32.78
N LEU A 178 20.04 15.23 33.48
CA LEU A 178 19.78 16.16 34.59
C LEU A 178 20.43 15.72 35.92
N ILE A 179 20.97 14.50 36.01
CA ILE A 179 21.57 13.95 37.24
C ILE A 179 23.10 13.97 37.10
N PRO A 180 23.82 14.92 37.73
CA PRO A 180 25.27 15.08 37.52
C PRO A 180 26.09 13.87 37.97
N SER A 181 25.61 13.14 38.99
CA SER A 181 26.28 11.94 39.50
C SER A 181 26.29 10.78 38.52
N LEU A 182 25.46 10.83 37.46
CA LEU A 182 25.35 9.77 36.44
C LEU A 182 26.05 10.12 35.13
N ALA A 183 26.76 11.24 35.02
CA ALA A 183 27.32 11.72 33.75
C ALA A 183 28.23 10.69 33.03
N GLN A 184 29.03 9.92 33.76
CA GLN A 184 29.87 8.88 33.15
C GLN A 184 29.03 7.70 32.61
N VAL A 185 28.02 7.27 33.36
CA VAL A 185 27.10 6.18 32.97
C VAL A 185 26.20 6.62 31.80
N ALA A 186 25.80 7.89 31.77
CA ALA A 186 24.98 8.47 30.72
C ALA A 186 25.63 8.33 29.33
N SER A 187 26.96 8.42 29.22
CA SER A 187 27.66 8.23 27.95
C SER A 187 27.49 6.81 27.40
N TYR A 188 27.61 5.78 28.23
CA TYR A 188 27.38 4.39 27.84
C TYR A 188 25.91 4.11 27.52
N LEU A 189 24.98 4.64 28.33
CA LEU A 189 23.55 4.53 28.08
C LEU A 189 23.11 5.24 26.80
N MET A 190 23.76 6.33 26.40
CA MET A 190 23.49 6.98 25.12
C MET A 190 23.81 6.07 23.93
N TYR A 191 24.90 5.31 23.96
CA TYR A 191 25.18 4.35 22.90
C TYR A 191 24.09 3.28 22.78
N VAL A 192 23.64 2.73 23.91
CA VAL A 192 22.53 1.76 23.93
C VAL A 192 21.23 2.40 23.42
N ALA A 193 20.92 3.62 23.87
CA ALA A 193 19.75 4.38 23.44
C ALA A 193 19.75 4.62 21.92
N ILE A 194 20.89 5.01 21.34
CA ILE A 194 21.05 5.18 19.90
C ILE A 194 20.82 3.85 19.18
N CYS A 195 21.44 2.76 19.64
CA CYS A 195 21.22 1.43 19.05
C CYS A 195 19.75 1.02 19.05
N VAL A 196 19.04 1.24 20.16
CA VAL A 196 17.60 0.95 20.27
C VAL A 196 16.80 1.83 19.30
N VAL A 197 17.06 3.13 19.24
CA VAL A 197 16.35 4.05 18.32
C VAL A 197 16.61 3.72 16.85
N CYS A 198 17.80 3.20 16.51
CA CYS A 198 18.12 2.81 15.13
C CYS A 198 17.53 1.45 14.74
N LEU A 199 17.53 0.46 15.64
CA LEU A 199 17.09 -0.90 15.32
C LEU A 199 15.59 -1.10 15.44
N VAL A 200 14.96 -0.50 16.46
CA VAL A 200 13.54 -0.74 16.77
C VAL A 200 12.60 -0.34 15.62
N PRO A 201 12.76 0.80 14.92
CA PRO A 201 11.90 1.14 13.79
C PRO A 201 11.94 0.09 12.68
N ASN A 202 13.13 -0.47 12.39
CA ASN A 202 13.30 -1.51 11.38
C ASN A 202 12.62 -2.83 11.79
N VAL A 203 12.75 -3.21 13.07
CA VAL A 203 12.08 -4.40 13.62
C VAL A 203 10.56 -4.24 13.56
N ILE A 204 10.03 -3.09 13.97
CA ILE A 204 8.60 -2.77 13.91
C ILE A 204 8.10 -2.81 12.46
N LYS A 205 8.83 -2.18 11.53
CA LYS A 205 8.48 -2.17 10.11
C LYS A 205 8.35 -3.59 9.57
N ARG A 206 9.34 -4.46 9.86
CA ARG A 206 9.32 -5.87 9.43
C ARG A 206 8.16 -6.64 10.06
N TYR A 207 7.93 -6.48 11.36
CA TYR A 207 6.82 -7.13 12.06
C TYR A 207 5.45 -6.70 11.51
N MET A 208 5.23 -5.41 11.33
CA MET A 208 3.97 -4.87 10.80
C MET A 208 3.74 -5.27 9.34
N SER A 209 4.80 -5.30 8.53
CA SER A 209 4.72 -5.80 7.14
C SER A 209 4.34 -7.27 7.11
N GLY A 210 4.96 -8.12 7.93
CA GLY A 210 4.62 -9.54 8.00
C GLY A 210 3.19 -9.78 8.45
N LYS A 211 2.73 -9.06 9.48
CA LYS A 211 1.33 -9.12 9.94
C LYS A 211 0.33 -8.70 8.86
N LEU A 212 0.67 -7.68 8.08
CA LEU A 212 -0.17 -7.20 6.98
C LEU A 212 -0.23 -8.22 5.84
N SER A 213 0.91 -8.78 5.44
CA SER A 213 0.96 -9.83 4.41
C SER A 213 0.16 -11.06 4.83
N GLN A 214 0.34 -11.52 6.08
CA GLN A 214 -0.42 -12.64 6.63
C GLN A 214 -1.94 -12.35 6.59
N PHE A 215 -2.35 -11.15 7.00
CA PHE A 215 -3.75 -10.78 6.93
C PHE A 215 -4.31 -10.80 5.51
N GLN A 216 -3.55 -10.30 4.53
CA GLN A 216 -3.96 -10.33 3.13
C GLN A 216 -4.10 -11.79 2.67
N GLU A 217 -3.10 -12.64 2.92
CA GLU A 217 -3.15 -14.06 2.54
C GLU A 217 -4.36 -14.78 3.13
N GLU A 218 -4.70 -14.51 4.39
CA GLU A 218 -5.82 -15.17 5.08
C GLU A 218 -7.20 -14.66 4.62
N ASN A 219 -7.34 -13.39 4.24
CA ASN A 219 -8.65 -12.77 4.08
C ASN A 219 -8.96 -12.25 2.66
N LEU A 220 -7.97 -12.23 1.75
CA LEU A 220 -8.15 -11.71 0.38
C LEU A 220 -9.19 -12.49 -0.41
N GLY A 221 -9.23 -13.83 -0.25
CA GLY A 221 -10.19 -14.67 -0.97
C GLY A 221 -11.65 -14.37 -0.59
N GLU A 222 -11.93 -14.23 0.71
CA GLU A 222 -13.26 -13.86 1.22
C GLU A 222 -13.64 -12.45 0.76
N PHE A 223 -12.72 -11.49 0.88
CA PHE A 223 -12.96 -10.12 0.43
C PHE A 223 -13.27 -10.04 -1.07
N ASN A 224 -12.50 -10.75 -1.90
CA ASN A 224 -12.70 -10.77 -3.35
C ASN A 224 -14.05 -11.41 -3.72
N GLN A 225 -14.48 -12.46 -3.00
CA GLN A 225 -15.78 -13.08 -3.23
C GLN A 225 -16.94 -12.12 -2.93
N GLU A 226 -16.83 -11.32 -1.88
CA GLU A 226 -17.85 -10.32 -1.51
C GLU A 226 -17.88 -9.11 -2.44
N ASN A 227 -16.75 -8.76 -3.05
CA ASN A 227 -16.58 -7.54 -3.84
C ASN A 227 -16.31 -7.80 -5.32
N MET A 228 -16.56 -9.02 -5.81
CA MET A 228 -16.26 -9.45 -7.18
C MET A 228 -16.81 -8.47 -8.23
N GLY A 229 -18.05 -8.00 -8.08
CA GLY A 229 -18.66 -7.06 -9.02
C GLY A 229 -17.92 -5.73 -9.11
N LEU A 230 -17.50 -5.16 -7.97
CA LEU A 230 -16.71 -3.92 -7.95
C LEU A 230 -15.31 -4.14 -8.55
N LEU A 231 -14.74 -5.33 -8.36
CA LEU A 231 -13.44 -5.69 -8.92
C LEU A 231 -13.49 -5.89 -10.42
N GLU A 232 -14.54 -6.54 -10.95
CA GLU A 232 -14.78 -6.65 -12.39
C GLU A 232 -14.93 -5.27 -13.03
N GLU A 233 -15.67 -4.36 -12.39
CA GLU A 233 -15.77 -2.98 -12.89
C GLU A 233 -14.38 -2.29 -12.91
N ILE A 234 -13.59 -2.38 -11.85
CA ILE A 234 -12.24 -1.78 -11.82
C ILE A 234 -11.31 -2.43 -12.86
N HIS A 235 -11.44 -3.74 -13.08
CA HIS A 235 -10.70 -4.47 -14.12
C HIS A 235 -11.04 -3.96 -15.51
N ASP A 236 -12.33 -3.85 -15.82
CA ASP A 236 -12.83 -3.31 -17.08
C ASP A 236 -12.33 -1.86 -17.29
N MET A 237 -12.21 -1.07 -16.22
CA MET A 237 -11.62 0.28 -16.30
C MET A 237 -10.14 0.24 -16.67
N ALA A 238 -9.37 -0.61 -15.99
CA ALA A 238 -7.96 -0.77 -16.30
C ALA A 238 -7.77 -1.26 -17.74
N GLN A 239 -8.62 -2.16 -18.22
CA GLN A 239 -8.63 -2.60 -19.62
C GLN A 239 -8.92 -1.43 -20.58
N ASP A 240 -9.92 -0.61 -20.29
CA ASP A 240 -10.27 0.55 -21.13
C ASP A 240 -9.13 1.58 -21.21
N ILE A 241 -8.46 1.85 -20.09
CA ILE A 241 -7.28 2.73 -20.07
C ILE A 241 -6.12 2.09 -20.84
N LEU A 242 -5.93 0.77 -20.72
CA LEU A 242 -4.91 0.03 -21.45
C LEU A 242 -5.14 0.06 -22.97
N ASP A 243 -6.40 -0.08 -23.41
CA ASP A 243 -6.80 0.00 -24.81
C ASP A 243 -6.54 1.41 -25.37
N ASN A 244 -6.87 2.45 -24.60
CA ASN A 244 -6.59 3.84 -24.98
C ASN A 244 -5.10 4.14 -25.03
N LEU A 245 -4.32 3.63 -24.07
CA LEU A 245 -2.87 3.77 -24.06
C LEU A 245 -2.27 3.14 -25.32
N LYS A 246 -2.75 1.95 -25.71
CA LYS A 246 -2.34 1.29 -26.96
C LYS A 246 -2.67 2.16 -28.17
N GLN A 247 -3.91 2.67 -28.26
CA GLN A 247 -4.35 3.54 -29.34
C GLN A 247 -3.52 4.83 -29.41
N GLY A 248 -3.22 5.46 -28.28
CA GLY A 248 -2.42 6.68 -28.22
C GLY A 248 -0.97 6.45 -28.67
N ILE A 249 -0.39 5.29 -28.37
CA ILE A 249 0.94 4.87 -28.86
C ILE A 249 0.90 4.67 -30.39
N GLU A 250 -0.14 4.02 -30.91
CA GLU A 250 -0.37 3.81 -32.35
C GLU A 250 -0.51 5.15 -33.10
N GLU A 251 -1.32 6.06 -32.57
CA GLU A 251 -1.56 7.40 -33.14
C GLU A 251 -0.30 8.28 -33.11
N ALA A 252 0.56 8.10 -32.11
CA ALA A 252 1.88 8.74 -32.07
C ALA A 252 2.85 8.17 -33.12
N GLY A 253 2.49 7.08 -33.82
CA GLY A 253 3.33 6.39 -34.80
C GLY A 253 4.48 5.63 -34.17
N LEU A 254 4.33 5.25 -32.90
CA LEU A 254 5.33 4.49 -32.16
C LEU A 254 5.09 2.98 -32.35
N ASP A 255 6.18 2.21 -32.42
CA ASP A 255 6.08 0.76 -32.52
C ASP A 255 5.67 0.15 -31.19
N ILE A 256 4.40 -0.25 -31.12
CA ILE A 256 3.76 -0.91 -29.98
C ILE A 256 4.56 -2.10 -29.43
N SER A 257 5.21 -2.86 -30.32
CA SER A 257 5.89 -4.11 -29.96
C SER A 257 7.15 -3.88 -29.10
N GLY A 258 7.72 -2.67 -29.19
CA GLY A 258 8.87 -2.25 -28.40
C GLY A 258 8.51 -1.83 -26.97
N PHE A 259 7.23 -1.58 -26.67
CA PHE A 259 6.80 -1.12 -25.35
C PHE A 259 6.68 -2.30 -24.38
N LYS A 260 7.52 -2.26 -23.35
CA LYS A 260 7.46 -3.16 -22.20
C LYS A 260 7.03 -2.34 -20.99
N PHE A 261 6.09 -2.87 -20.22
CA PHE A 261 5.64 -2.25 -18.99
C PHE A 261 5.35 -3.30 -17.92
N GLN A 262 5.18 -2.85 -16.68
CA GLN A 262 5.00 -3.74 -15.52
C GLN A 262 3.56 -3.66 -15.03
N LEU A 263 2.87 -4.79 -14.96
CA LEU A 263 1.54 -4.91 -14.37
C LEU A 263 1.57 -5.95 -13.23
N GLN A 264 0.64 -5.85 -12.30
CA GLN A 264 0.43 -6.81 -11.21
C GLN A 264 -0.56 -7.89 -11.61
N ASN A 265 -1.37 -7.64 -12.64
CA ASN A 265 -2.31 -8.61 -13.21
C ASN A 265 -1.94 -8.91 -14.67
N SER A 266 -2.16 -10.17 -15.06
CA SER A 266 -1.83 -10.69 -16.39
C SER A 266 -3.07 -11.02 -17.23
N ASP A 267 -4.26 -10.77 -16.70
CA ASP A 267 -5.56 -11.17 -17.25
C ASP A 267 -6.17 -10.12 -18.19
N TYR A 268 -5.44 -9.04 -18.46
CA TYR A 268 -5.84 -8.05 -19.46
C TYR A 268 -5.80 -8.63 -20.88
N LYS A 269 -6.67 -8.10 -21.73
CA LYS A 269 -6.73 -8.43 -23.15
C LYS A 269 -5.60 -7.73 -23.90
N ASP A 270 -5.19 -8.33 -25.01
CA ASP A 270 -4.19 -7.78 -25.94
C ASP A 270 -2.81 -7.48 -25.33
N ILE A 271 -2.47 -8.15 -24.23
CA ILE A 271 -1.12 -8.19 -23.67
C ILE A 271 -0.52 -9.59 -23.76
N VAL A 272 0.81 -9.64 -23.83
CA VAL A 272 1.62 -10.85 -23.78
C VAL A 272 2.58 -10.72 -22.61
N VAL A 273 2.52 -11.69 -21.69
CA VAL A 273 3.45 -11.76 -20.56
C VAL A 273 4.82 -12.22 -21.05
N LEU A 274 5.84 -11.40 -20.84
CA LEU A 274 7.23 -11.70 -21.19
C LEU A 274 7.97 -12.35 -20.03
N ASN A 275 7.73 -11.88 -18.81
CA ASN A 275 8.40 -12.34 -17.61
C ASN A 275 7.50 -12.14 -16.39
N SER A 276 7.70 -12.95 -15.35
CA SER A 276 7.07 -12.79 -14.04
C SER A 276 8.14 -12.71 -12.96
N VAL A 277 8.05 -11.70 -12.10
CA VAL A 277 9.02 -11.47 -11.02
C VAL A 277 8.27 -11.42 -9.70
N LYS A 278 8.60 -12.35 -8.79
CA LYS A 278 8.07 -12.32 -7.42
C LYS A 278 8.72 -11.16 -6.64
N GLN A 279 7.93 -10.18 -6.23
CA GLN A 279 8.45 -9.06 -5.44
C GLN A 279 8.53 -9.42 -3.95
N PRO A 280 9.67 -9.20 -3.28
CA PRO A 280 9.79 -9.49 -1.85
C PRO A 280 8.86 -8.56 -1.04
N GLY A 281 8.03 -9.16 -0.18
CA GLY A 281 7.12 -8.42 0.71
C GLY A 281 5.77 -8.03 0.08
N ARG A 282 5.45 -8.51 -1.12
CA ARG A 282 4.10 -8.39 -1.71
C ARG A 282 3.51 -9.78 -1.95
N VAL A 283 2.19 -9.86 -1.81
CA VAL A 283 1.42 -11.06 -2.19
C VAL A 283 1.18 -10.96 -3.69
N GLY A 284 1.95 -11.70 -4.49
CA GLY A 284 1.77 -11.76 -5.95
C GLY A 284 3.06 -11.60 -6.77
N PHE A 285 2.87 -11.61 -8.08
CA PHE A 285 3.92 -11.42 -9.08
C PHE A 285 3.76 -10.04 -9.73
N VAL A 286 4.86 -9.49 -10.22
CA VAL A 286 4.84 -8.39 -11.18
C VAL A 286 5.21 -8.96 -12.53
N TYR A 287 4.33 -8.75 -13.50
CA TYR A 287 4.45 -9.21 -14.86
C TYR A 287 5.07 -8.11 -15.72
N VAL A 288 6.16 -8.43 -16.41
CA VAL A 288 6.65 -7.61 -17.51
C VAL A 288 5.87 -8.02 -18.74
N VAL A 289 5.08 -7.11 -19.28
CA VAL A 289 4.16 -7.38 -20.40
C VAL A 289 4.52 -6.49 -21.59
N LYS A 290 4.15 -6.96 -22.78
CA LYS A 290 4.10 -6.16 -24.01
C LYS A 290 2.70 -6.22 -24.59
N PHE A 291 2.36 -5.27 -25.43
CA PHE A 291 1.15 -5.37 -26.25
C PHE A 291 1.31 -6.46 -27.32
N LYS A 292 0.20 -7.13 -27.64
CA LYS A 292 0.11 -8.16 -28.65
C LYS A 292 0.20 -7.56 -30.06
N GLY A 293 1.13 -8.05 -30.88
CA GLY A 293 1.30 -7.59 -32.26
C GLY A 293 0.22 -8.11 -33.20
N GLU A 294 -0.03 -7.41 -34.31
CA GLU A 294 -0.90 -7.89 -35.38
C GLU A 294 -0.37 -9.22 -35.95
N GLY A 295 -1.09 -10.32 -35.69
CA GLY A 295 -0.73 -11.65 -36.19
C GLY A 295 -0.03 -12.58 -35.18
N GLU A 296 0.25 -12.13 -33.96
CA GLU A 296 0.54 -13.06 -32.85
C GLU A 296 -0.79 -13.68 -32.42
N GLU A 297 -1.06 -14.94 -32.79
CA GLU A 297 -2.23 -15.68 -32.26
C GLU A 297 -2.02 -15.86 -30.75
N GLY A 298 -2.79 -15.09 -29.97
CA GLY A 298 -2.77 -15.17 -28.52
C GLY A 298 -3.45 -16.45 -28.07
N GLY A 299 -2.67 -17.50 -27.90
CA GLY A 299 -3.04 -18.62 -27.06
C GLY A 299 -2.49 -18.40 -25.66
N PRO A 300 -3.30 -18.53 -24.60
CA PRO A 300 -2.79 -19.13 -23.39
C PRO A 300 -2.50 -20.59 -23.72
N ASP A 301 -1.33 -20.87 -24.30
CA ASP A 301 -0.74 -22.20 -24.12
C ASP A 301 -0.32 -22.23 -22.65
N SER A 302 -1.29 -22.54 -21.79
CA SER A 302 -1.11 -22.90 -20.38
C SER A 302 -0.26 -24.16 -20.19
N ASP A 303 0.34 -24.66 -21.27
CA ASP A 303 1.31 -25.74 -21.32
C ASP A 303 2.76 -25.20 -21.39
N VAL A 304 2.97 -23.89 -21.13
CA VAL A 304 4.26 -23.49 -20.54
C VAL A 304 4.26 -24.13 -19.16
N ASP A 305 4.77 -25.36 -19.10
CA ASP A 305 5.33 -25.97 -17.91
C ASP A 305 6.38 -24.97 -17.41
N PHE A 306 5.93 -24.01 -16.61
CA PHE A 306 6.80 -23.32 -15.70
C PHE A 306 7.26 -24.42 -14.77
N ASP A 307 8.39 -25.03 -15.13
CA ASP A 307 9.37 -25.50 -14.19
C ASP A 307 9.74 -24.27 -13.35
N ILE A 308 8.84 -23.87 -12.47
CA ILE A 308 9.16 -23.28 -11.19
C ILE A 308 10.00 -24.40 -10.60
N GLU A 309 11.30 -24.37 -10.86
CA GLU A 309 12.26 -24.89 -9.92
C GLU A 309 11.81 -24.24 -8.62
N GLU A 310 11.07 -25.02 -7.86
CA GLU A 310 10.82 -24.79 -6.46
C GLU A 310 12.25 -24.77 -5.93
N HIS A 311 12.86 -23.60 -5.93
CA HIS A 311 13.86 -23.24 -4.96
C HIS A 311 13.08 -23.35 -3.66
N VAL A 312 12.99 -24.60 -3.20
CA VAL A 312 12.91 -24.99 -1.82
C VAL A 312 14.09 -24.24 -1.23
N VAL A 313 13.82 -22.99 -0.86
CA VAL A 313 14.57 -22.29 0.15
C VAL A 313 14.46 -23.26 1.29
N SER A 314 15.50 -24.10 1.42
CA SER A 314 15.59 -25.07 2.47
C SER A 314 15.35 -24.24 3.71
N ALA A 315 14.18 -24.44 4.34
CA ALA A 315 13.96 -23.94 5.67
C ALA A 315 15.22 -24.34 6.44
N PRO A 316 15.84 -23.45 7.23
CA PRO A 316 16.87 -23.87 8.16
C PRO A 316 16.24 -24.97 9.03
N SER A 317 16.52 -26.21 8.65
CA SER A 317 16.36 -27.37 9.49
C SER A 317 17.39 -27.19 10.58
N ASP A 318 16.97 -27.47 11.80
CA ASP A 318 17.82 -27.58 12.98
C ASP A 318 18.05 -26.24 13.72
N VAL A 319 16.96 -25.68 14.23
CA VAL A 319 16.97 -25.22 15.63
C VAL A 319 15.85 -25.98 16.33
N ASP A 320 16.23 -27.11 16.93
CA ASP A 320 15.46 -27.81 17.95
C ASP A 320 15.29 -26.84 19.13
N ASP A 321 14.16 -26.14 19.18
CA ASP A 321 13.69 -25.48 20.39
C ASP A 321 13.08 -26.55 21.30
N ASP A 322 13.96 -27.22 22.06
CA ASP A 322 13.62 -27.98 23.27
C ASP A 322 13.09 -27.00 24.35
N ILE A 323 11.86 -26.51 24.18
CA ILE A 323 11.10 -25.78 25.21
C ILE A 323 9.71 -26.41 25.31
N ASP A 324 9.66 -27.67 25.69
CA ASP A 324 8.46 -28.36 26.18
C ASP A 324 8.89 -29.24 27.36
N ASP A 325 9.21 -28.64 28.51
CA ASP A 325 9.50 -29.40 29.74
C ASP A 325 9.39 -28.58 31.05
N LEU A 326 8.53 -27.55 31.13
CA LEU A 326 8.36 -26.76 32.37
C LEU A 326 6.93 -26.18 32.53
N ALA A 327 5.90 -27.02 32.60
CA ALA A 327 4.60 -26.61 33.13
C ALA A 327 3.68 -27.74 33.63
N ASP A 328 4.23 -28.86 34.13
CA ASP A 328 3.46 -29.80 34.96
C ASP A 328 4.04 -29.75 36.38
N MET A 329 3.58 -28.76 37.16
CA MET A 329 3.64 -28.83 38.62
C MET A 329 2.21 -29.03 39.11
N ASP A 330 1.95 -30.28 39.49
CA ASP A 330 0.81 -30.72 40.27
C ASP A 330 0.69 -29.88 41.54
N GLU A 331 -0.38 -29.08 41.65
CA GLU A 331 -0.92 -28.67 42.95
C GLU A 331 -2.03 -29.64 43.32
N ASP A 332 -1.60 -30.74 43.94
CA ASP A 332 -2.44 -31.65 44.73
C ASP A 332 -3.12 -30.91 45.88
N ASP A 333 -4.41 -31.23 46.05
CA ASP A 333 -5.12 -31.45 47.30
C ASP A 333 -4.89 -30.46 48.47
N MET A 334 -5.85 -29.56 48.67
CA MET A 334 -6.46 -29.38 50.00
C MET A 334 -7.92 -28.92 49.90
N ASP A 335 -8.84 -29.88 50.02
CA ASP A 335 -10.12 -29.69 50.70
C ASP A 335 -9.87 -29.93 52.21
N PRO A 336 -10.36 -29.06 53.11
CA PRO A 336 -11.45 -29.56 53.93
C PRO A 336 -12.52 -28.50 54.26
N THR A 337 -13.76 -28.85 53.91
CA THR A 337 -14.95 -28.91 54.79
C THR A 337 -15.01 -27.96 55.99
N GLU A 338 -16.07 -27.16 55.96
CA GLU A 338 -17.11 -27.06 57.00
C GLU A 338 -16.67 -26.76 58.44
N ASN A 339 -17.02 -25.56 58.92
CA ASN A 339 -17.81 -25.38 60.16
C ASN A 339 -18.10 -23.89 60.40
N THR A 340 -19.37 -23.51 60.22
CA THR A 340 -20.02 -22.49 61.06
C THR A 340 -20.18 -23.06 62.48
N PRO A 341 -20.16 -22.22 63.53
CA PRO A 341 -21.46 -21.75 64.04
C PRO A 341 -21.47 -20.28 64.48
N ASP A 342 -22.71 -19.79 64.49
CA ASP A 342 -23.20 -18.66 65.27
C ASP A 342 -22.68 -18.68 66.72
N ASP A 343 -22.41 -17.52 67.31
CA ASP A 343 -23.26 -16.98 68.39
C ASP A 343 -22.73 -15.66 68.95
N ASP A 344 -23.69 -14.76 69.15
CA ASP A 344 -23.90 -13.91 70.31
C ASP A 344 -22.82 -12.96 70.88
N ASN A 345 -23.16 -11.67 70.76
CA ASN A 345 -23.60 -10.80 71.88
C ASN A 345 -22.60 -10.38 73.00
N GLN A 346 -22.81 -9.13 73.47
CA GLN A 346 -22.24 -8.45 74.66
C GLN A 346 -20.82 -7.89 74.47
N ASP A 347 -20.48 -6.62 74.74
CA ASP A 347 -21.09 -5.51 75.52
C ASP A 347 -20.69 -4.15 74.89
#